data_AF-A0A2N8ZMB3-F1
#
_entry.id   AF-A0A2N8ZMB3-F1
#
_cell.length_a   1.000
_cell.length_b   1.000
_cell.length_c   1.000
_cell.angle_alpha   90.00
_cell.angle_beta   90.00
_cell.angle_gamma   90.00
#
_symmetry.space_group_name_H-M   'P 1'
#
loop_
_entity.id
_entity.type
_entity.pdbx_description
1 polymer ?
#
loop_
_entity_poly.entity_id
_entity_poly.type
_entity_poly.pdbx_seq_one_letter_code
_entity_poly.pdbx_strand_id
1 'polypeptide(L)'
;MKIAIYAITLNGAKQAKRLASTLPFADVFVAPIGQEAYEEAQTLTLPLSSFLAPKFNQYDHHICFFAAGIVSRMIAPLLQDKRTDPGVLCIDDHGHFVIPMLSGHRGGANSLACQVAKTLAATPVVTTASDVAGTLSVDMLGASFGWKLDPRCESAITSVSAAVVNEQNVLVVQQAGEQTWWPHKRSMASNVQCHPDLSSNHLPEHRSQLESLEPNKWDGLVLISDQLEPKGAQQWEDKTVLWRPKSLVLGIGCDRNTPAHVIETGIRLFLNEHNLAHQSLSALASIALKADEVGILEYSQASQIPFVTYPAQELADIEGIENPSEYVKKVTGVASVAEAASLKRSSTNKLVVGKWKYKQDGFNITLACTRIQYDEPLARKKWKNWLDEVVKINAHGNEVVEGFECKPKHVDLNRPMLYHRHHLLVCEGGRCAKQGSRNLAHDLRQILKTMGLDKGDKRIKISRTHCAGACRNRAAMVVYERLTQHETPINNGVWLKAIDEFTLEQWQALFDALHTRTPLQNILSEQFFAPIEGAKECLEELKD
;
A
#
# COMPACT_ATOMS: atom_id res chain seq x y z
N MET A 1 12.30 -10.71 8.91
CA MET A 1 11.94 -11.39 7.67
C MET A 1 13.18 -12.09 7.14
N LYS A 2 13.18 -13.43 7.11
CA LYS A 2 14.26 -14.25 6.55
C LYS A 2 13.97 -14.54 5.08
N ILE A 3 14.94 -14.29 4.21
CA ILE A 3 14.80 -14.47 2.76
C ILE A 3 15.87 -15.43 2.27
N ALA A 4 15.50 -16.38 1.40
CA ALA A 4 16.45 -17.22 0.68
C ALA A 4 16.38 -16.94 -0.82
N ILE A 5 17.54 -16.78 -1.47
CA ILE A 5 17.68 -16.53 -2.92
C ILE A 5 18.38 -17.73 -3.54
N TYR A 6 17.83 -18.26 -4.64
CA TYR A 6 18.38 -19.43 -5.31
C TYR A 6 18.63 -19.16 -6.79
N ALA A 7 19.80 -19.55 -7.30
CA ALA A 7 20.14 -19.49 -8.72
C ALA A 7 20.88 -20.76 -9.18
N ILE A 8 20.51 -21.29 -10.35
CA ILE A 8 21.14 -22.48 -10.95
C ILE A 8 21.98 -22.19 -12.20
N THR A 9 21.98 -20.94 -12.65
CA THR A 9 22.68 -20.47 -13.85
C THR A 9 23.69 -19.38 -13.47
N LEU A 10 24.67 -19.16 -14.35
CA LEU A 10 25.62 -18.07 -14.17
C LEU A 10 24.94 -16.70 -14.17
N ASN A 11 23.98 -16.48 -15.07
CA ASN A 11 23.26 -15.21 -15.19
C ASN A 11 22.33 -14.97 -13.99
N GLY A 12 21.57 -15.99 -13.58
CA GLY A 12 20.79 -15.95 -12.33
C GLY A 12 21.65 -15.64 -11.11
N ALA A 13 22.88 -16.17 -11.03
CA ALA A 13 23.81 -15.85 -9.93
C ALA A 13 24.26 -14.39 -9.94
N LYS A 14 24.51 -13.80 -11.13
CA LYS A 14 24.79 -12.36 -11.27
C LYS A 14 23.62 -11.50 -10.79
N GLN A 15 22.39 -11.87 -11.15
CA GLN A 15 21.19 -11.17 -10.70
C GLN A 15 20.95 -11.35 -9.19
N ALA A 16 21.18 -12.55 -8.65
CA ALA A 16 21.10 -12.82 -7.22
C ALA A 16 22.09 -11.96 -6.42
N LYS A 17 23.34 -11.81 -6.90
CA LYS A 17 24.34 -10.91 -6.32
C LYS A 17 23.88 -9.45 -6.32
N ARG A 18 23.35 -8.98 -7.44
CA ARG A 18 22.78 -7.63 -7.56
C ARG A 18 21.66 -7.43 -6.54
N LEU A 19 20.76 -8.40 -6.40
CA LEU A 19 19.63 -8.31 -5.47
C LEU A 19 20.07 -8.33 -4.00
N ALA A 20 21.04 -9.17 -3.65
CA ALA A 20 21.59 -9.28 -2.30
C ALA A 20 22.15 -7.96 -1.76
N SER A 21 22.68 -7.09 -2.64
CA SER A 21 23.14 -5.74 -2.24
C SER A 21 22.04 -4.84 -1.66
N THR A 22 20.77 -5.11 -2.00
CA THR A 22 19.60 -4.39 -1.49
C THR A 22 18.84 -5.16 -0.40
N LEU A 23 19.19 -6.42 -0.18
CA LEU A 23 18.58 -7.33 0.79
C LEU A 23 19.67 -7.90 1.71
N PRO A 24 20.20 -7.11 2.66
CA PRO A 24 21.40 -7.46 3.44
C PRO A 24 21.25 -8.66 4.38
N PHE A 25 20.02 -9.17 4.56
CA PHE A 25 19.71 -10.34 5.40
C PHE A 25 19.25 -11.56 4.58
N ALA A 26 19.48 -11.56 3.26
CA ALA A 26 19.12 -12.68 2.40
C ALA A 26 20.25 -13.72 2.34
N ASP A 27 19.90 -14.99 2.60
CA ASP A 27 20.81 -16.10 2.36
C ASP A 27 20.78 -16.48 0.88
N VAL A 28 21.95 -16.48 0.23
CA VAL A 28 22.06 -16.71 -1.22
C VAL A 28 22.68 -18.07 -1.49
N PHE A 29 22.01 -18.85 -2.33
CA PHE A 29 22.40 -20.20 -2.73
C PHE A 29 22.58 -20.27 -4.24
N VAL A 30 23.78 -20.61 -4.71
CA VAL A 30 24.10 -20.70 -6.15
C VAL A 30 24.64 -22.08 -6.52
N ALA A 31 24.24 -22.61 -7.67
CA ALA A 31 24.85 -23.83 -8.20
C ALA A 31 26.35 -23.60 -8.49
N PRO A 32 27.19 -24.65 -8.59
CA PRO A 32 28.63 -24.50 -8.79
C PRO A 32 29.04 -23.57 -9.93
N ILE A 33 28.29 -23.56 -11.03
CA ILE A 33 28.53 -22.67 -12.18
C ILE A 33 28.30 -21.18 -11.86
N GLY A 34 27.45 -20.88 -10.87
CA GLY A 34 27.17 -19.52 -10.40
C GLY A 34 28.18 -19.00 -9.38
N GLN A 35 29.03 -19.87 -8.82
CA GLN A 35 30.01 -19.48 -7.80
C GLN A 35 31.04 -18.49 -8.35
N GLU A 36 31.37 -18.58 -9.64
CA GLU A 36 32.25 -17.61 -10.33
C GLU A 36 31.66 -16.19 -10.33
N ALA A 37 30.33 -16.06 -10.41
CA ALA A 37 29.68 -14.76 -10.38
C ALA A 37 29.50 -14.23 -8.95
N TYR A 38 29.38 -15.12 -7.97
CA TYR A 38 29.13 -14.76 -6.58
C TYR A 38 29.84 -15.71 -5.60
N GLU A 39 31.08 -15.39 -5.27
CA GLU A 39 31.95 -16.24 -4.44
C GLU A 39 31.46 -16.38 -2.99
N GLU A 40 30.84 -15.35 -2.42
CA GLU A 40 30.36 -15.38 -1.04
C GLU A 40 29.03 -16.15 -0.86
N ALA A 41 28.39 -16.56 -1.96
CA ALA A 41 27.15 -17.32 -1.90
C ALA A 41 27.38 -18.77 -1.45
N GLN A 42 26.40 -19.34 -0.76
CA GLN A 42 26.43 -20.74 -0.34
C GLN A 42 26.21 -21.65 -1.55
N THR A 43 26.88 -22.80 -1.60
CA THR A 43 26.71 -23.74 -2.71
C THR A 43 25.37 -24.46 -2.63
N LEU A 44 24.60 -24.37 -3.71
CA LEU A 44 23.38 -25.12 -3.96
C LEU A 44 23.73 -26.48 -4.58
N THR A 45 23.18 -27.56 -4.03
CA THR A 45 23.35 -28.91 -4.55
C THR A 45 22.06 -29.43 -5.20
N LEU A 46 22.22 -30.23 -6.27
CA LEU A 46 21.11 -30.90 -6.94
C LEU A 46 20.87 -32.30 -6.32
N PRO A 47 19.62 -32.81 -6.30
CA PRO A 47 18.39 -32.23 -6.87
C PRO A 47 17.81 -31.05 -6.07
N LEU A 48 17.28 -30.03 -6.78
CA LEU A 48 16.72 -28.80 -6.18
C LEU A 48 15.64 -29.06 -5.11
N SER A 49 14.75 -30.03 -5.37
CA SER A 49 13.66 -30.39 -4.46
C SER A 49 14.18 -30.84 -3.09
N SER A 50 15.20 -31.71 -3.08
CA SER A 50 15.82 -32.19 -1.84
C SER A 50 16.56 -31.08 -1.08
N PHE A 51 17.12 -30.10 -1.80
CA PHE A 51 17.82 -28.97 -1.19
C PHE A 51 16.88 -27.95 -0.54
N LEU A 52 15.76 -27.67 -1.21
CA LEU A 52 14.80 -26.63 -0.80
C LEU A 52 13.79 -27.13 0.24
N ALA A 53 13.32 -28.38 0.13
CA ALA A 53 12.33 -28.95 1.05
C ALA A 53 12.61 -28.71 2.54
N PRO A 54 13.81 -29.00 3.09
CA PRO A 54 14.08 -28.76 4.51
C PRO A 54 14.13 -27.28 4.89
N LYS A 55 14.34 -26.38 3.92
CA LYS A 55 14.46 -24.92 4.12
C LYS A 55 13.13 -24.19 3.96
N PHE A 56 12.12 -24.81 3.36
CA PHE A 56 10.89 -24.13 2.96
C PHE A 56 10.24 -23.36 4.11
N ASN A 57 10.03 -24.01 5.27
CA ASN A 57 9.41 -23.34 6.42
C ASN A 57 10.43 -22.60 7.33
N GLN A 58 11.71 -22.57 6.96
CA GLN A 58 12.75 -21.85 7.74
C GLN A 58 12.88 -20.39 7.33
N TYR A 59 12.38 -20.04 6.14
CA TYR A 59 12.41 -18.70 5.57
C TYR A 59 10.99 -18.18 5.41
N ASP A 60 10.82 -16.87 5.51
CA ASP A 60 9.54 -16.22 5.26
C ASP A 60 9.30 -16.08 3.75
N HIS A 61 10.38 -15.96 2.95
CA HIS A 61 10.32 -15.79 1.50
C HIS A 61 11.44 -16.54 0.76
N HIS A 62 11.10 -17.06 -0.42
CA HIS A 62 12.02 -17.68 -1.37
C HIS A 62 12.01 -16.93 -2.70
N ILE A 63 13.18 -16.58 -3.22
CA ILE A 63 13.36 -15.94 -4.51
C ILE A 63 14.11 -16.88 -5.44
N CYS A 64 13.44 -17.36 -6.48
CA CYS A 64 13.93 -18.41 -7.35
C CYS A 64 14.23 -17.86 -8.75
N PHE A 65 15.51 -17.78 -9.14
CA PHE A 65 15.94 -17.46 -10.51
C PHE A 65 15.82 -18.70 -11.41
N PHE A 66 14.60 -19.23 -11.55
CA PHE A 66 14.27 -20.47 -12.24
C PHE A 66 13.11 -20.24 -13.23
N ALA A 67 12.87 -21.21 -14.12
CA ALA A 67 11.61 -21.25 -14.86
C ALA A 67 10.43 -21.53 -13.92
N ALA A 68 9.28 -20.87 -14.14
CA ALA A 68 8.09 -21.00 -13.31
C ALA A 68 7.61 -22.46 -13.15
N GLY A 69 7.76 -23.28 -14.20
CA GLY A 69 7.42 -24.71 -14.15
C GLY A 69 8.29 -25.52 -13.18
N ILE A 70 9.56 -25.14 -13.00
CA ILE A 70 10.46 -25.78 -12.01
C ILE A 70 10.02 -25.40 -10.60
N VAL A 71 9.77 -24.10 -10.37
CA VAL A 71 9.31 -23.59 -9.08
C VAL A 71 8.01 -24.28 -8.67
N SER A 72 7.01 -24.31 -9.55
CA SER A 72 5.71 -24.92 -9.29
C SER A 72 5.82 -26.39 -8.89
N ARG A 73 6.56 -27.21 -9.64
CA ARG A 73 6.75 -28.65 -9.33
C ARG A 73 7.50 -28.88 -8.04
N MET A 74 8.47 -28.02 -7.72
CA MET A 74 9.29 -28.14 -6.52
C MET A 74 8.53 -27.80 -5.24
N ILE A 75 7.70 -26.75 -5.28
CA ILE A 75 6.93 -26.32 -4.10
C ILE A 75 5.62 -27.09 -3.92
N ALA A 76 5.02 -27.62 -4.99
CA ALA A 76 3.75 -28.35 -4.94
C ALA A 76 3.65 -29.41 -3.82
N PRO A 77 4.64 -30.29 -3.58
CA PRO A 77 4.57 -31.27 -2.49
C PRO A 77 4.79 -30.68 -1.08
N LEU A 78 5.18 -29.41 -0.98
CA LEU A 78 5.50 -28.72 0.27
C LEU A 78 4.36 -27.81 0.75
N LEU A 79 3.37 -27.54 -0.10
CA LEU A 79 2.26 -26.65 0.22
C LEU A 79 1.39 -27.25 1.32
N GLN A 80 1.11 -26.47 2.35
CA GLN A 80 0.23 -26.87 3.44
C GLN A 80 -0.95 -25.93 3.56
N ASP A 81 -0.67 -24.65 3.74
CA ASP A 81 -1.68 -23.65 3.99
C ASP A 81 -1.19 -22.26 3.59
N LYS A 82 -1.99 -21.54 2.77
CA LYS A 82 -1.72 -20.18 2.30
C LYS A 82 -1.42 -19.15 3.41
N ARG A 83 -1.73 -19.46 4.66
CA ARG A 83 -1.51 -18.61 5.86
C ARG A 83 -0.12 -18.79 6.46
N THR A 84 0.45 -19.98 6.34
CA THR A 84 1.74 -20.35 6.94
C THR A 84 2.82 -20.58 5.89
N ASP A 85 2.42 -20.93 4.67
CA ASP A 85 3.34 -21.16 3.57
C ASP A 85 4.09 -19.86 3.24
N PRO A 86 5.42 -19.94 3.01
CA PRO A 86 6.25 -18.78 2.74
C PRO A 86 5.90 -18.12 1.40
N GLY A 87 6.25 -16.85 1.25
CA GLY A 87 6.16 -16.15 -0.04
C GLY A 87 7.15 -16.72 -1.05
N VAL A 88 6.71 -17.09 -2.25
CA VAL A 88 7.62 -17.61 -3.30
C VAL A 88 7.57 -16.72 -4.53
N LEU A 89 8.74 -16.24 -4.96
CA LEU A 89 8.93 -15.50 -6.19
C LEU A 89 9.67 -16.35 -7.22
N CYS A 90 9.23 -16.26 -8.46
CA CYS A 90 9.92 -16.78 -9.64
C CYS A 90 10.42 -15.61 -10.47
N ILE A 91 11.69 -15.65 -10.86
CA ILE A 91 12.33 -14.65 -11.70
C ILE A 91 12.99 -15.37 -12.87
N ASP A 92 12.76 -14.89 -14.09
CA ASP A 92 13.42 -15.46 -15.26
C ASP A 92 14.93 -15.18 -15.22
N ASP A 93 15.70 -15.96 -15.98
CA ASP A 93 17.16 -15.90 -15.95
C ASP A 93 17.73 -14.51 -16.25
N HIS A 94 17.07 -13.74 -17.12
CA HIS A 94 17.48 -12.38 -17.48
C HIS A 94 16.92 -11.30 -16.54
N GLY A 95 16.04 -11.65 -15.59
CA GLY A 95 15.45 -10.71 -14.66
C GLY A 95 14.48 -9.74 -15.30
N HIS A 96 13.76 -10.14 -16.35
CA HIS A 96 12.73 -9.32 -17.00
C HIS A 96 11.39 -9.32 -16.25
N PHE A 97 11.05 -10.42 -15.60
CA PHE A 97 9.77 -10.63 -14.90
C PHE A 97 9.99 -11.13 -13.48
N VAL A 98 9.25 -10.56 -12.54
CA VAL A 98 9.19 -11.03 -11.15
C VAL A 98 7.77 -11.49 -10.87
N ILE A 99 7.60 -12.79 -10.72
CA ILE A 99 6.31 -13.46 -10.67
C ILE A 99 6.10 -14.01 -9.25
N PRO A 100 5.19 -13.45 -8.44
CA PRO A 100 4.77 -14.07 -7.19
C PRO A 100 3.98 -15.36 -7.48
N MET A 101 4.50 -16.49 -7.03
CA MET A 101 3.95 -17.83 -7.26
C MET A 101 3.15 -18.37 -6.07
N LEU A 102 3.50 -17.96 -4.85
CA LEU A 102 2.88 -18.45 -3.61
C LEU A 102 2.80 -17.33 -2.56
N SER A 103 1.74 -17.37 -1.75
CA SER A 103 1.48 -16.45 -0.64
C SER A 103 1.64 -14.97 -1.02
N GLY A 104 1.11 -14.62 -2.21
CA GLY A 104 1.14 -13.26 -2.78
C GLY A 104 0.63 -12.19 -1.85
N HIS A 105 -0.49 -12.47 -1.17
CA HIS A 105 -1.22 -11.49 -0.39
C HIS A 105 -0.72 -11.44 1.08
N ARG A 106 -1.25 -12.30 1.97
CA ARG A 106 -0.84 -12.34 3.40
C ARG A 106 0.64 -12.66 3.62
N GLY A 107 1.20 -13.54 2.79
CA GLY A 107 2.62 -13.89 2.88
C GLY A 107 3.56 -12.84 2.30
N GLY A 108 3.06 -11.74 1.73
CA GLY A 108 3.87 -10.59 1.32
C GLY A 108 4.58 -10.73 -0.04
N ALA A 109 4.37 -11.83 -0.78
CA ALA A 109 5.11 -12.06 -2.01
C ALA A 109 4.79 -11.02 -3.11
N ASN A 110 3.57 -10.46 -3.18
CA ASN A 110 3.23 -9.40 -4.15
C ASN A 110 3.99 -8.10 -3.87
N SER A 111 4.11 -7.74 -2.59
CA SER A 111 4.88 -6.57 -2.16
C SER A 111 6.37 -6.77 -2.44
N LEU A 112 6.92 -7.93 -2.08
CA LEU A 112 8.31 -8.28 -2.36
C LEU A 112 8.58 -8.31 -3.87
N ALA A 113 7.66 -8.84 -4.68
CA ALA A 113 7.78 -8.85 -6.13
C ALA A 113 7.94 -7.43 -6.71
N CYS A 114 7.12 -6.49 -6.25
CA CYS A 114 7.23 -5.08 -6.64
C CYS A 114 8.55 -4.44 -6.21
N GLN A 115 9.08 -4.80 -5.03
CA GLN A 115 10.38 -4.30 -4.54
C GLN A 115 11.55 -4.86 -5.36
N VAL A 116 11.58 -6.18 -5.54
CA VAL A 116 12.61 -6.89 -6.31
C VAL A 116 12.61 -6.43 -7.76
N ALA A 117 11.42 -6.21 -8.35
CA ALA A 117 11.30 -5.71 -9.71
C ALA A 117 11.96 -4.33 -9.88
N LYS A 118 11.84 -3.43 -8.91
CA LYS A 118 12.54 -2.13 -8.95
C LYS A 118 14.05 -2.30 -8.92
N THR A 119 14.57 -3.19 -8.07
CA THR A 119 16.03 -3.44 -7.98
C THR A 119 16.59 -4.01 -9.27
N LEU A 120 15.88 -4.96 -9.90
CA LEU A 120 16.33 -5.62 -11.12
C LEU A 120 16.02 -4.83 -12.39
N ALA A 121 15.21 -3.77 -12.31
CA ALA A 121 14.59 -3.09 -13.46
C ALA A 121 13.69 -4.05 -14.28
N ALA A 122 12.97 -4.92 -13.57
CA ALA A 122 12.06 -5.91 -14.11
C ALA A 122 10.60 -5.44 -14.07
N THR A 123 9.71 -6.22 -14.69
CA THR A 123 8.26 -6.06 -14.61
C THR A 123 7.68 -7.02 -13.56
N PRO A 124 7.01 -6.52 -12.49
CA PRO A 124 6.30 -7.39 -11.57
C PRO A 124 5.01 -7.91 -12.21
N VAL A 125 4.78 -9.22 -12.17
CA VAL A 125 3.60 -9.88 -12.76
C VAL A 125 2.61 -10.28 -11.65
N VAL A 126 2.01 -9.27 -11.00
CA VAL A 126 1.01 -9.50 -9.94
C VAL A 126 -0.35 -9.77 -10.56
N THR A 127 -0.95 -10.92 -10.25
CA THR A 127 -2.22 -11.38 -10.83
C THR A 127 -3.38 -11.39 -9.83
N THR A 128 -3.12 -11.13 -8.55
CA THR A 128 -4.14 -11.17 -7.50
C THR A 128 -5.18 -10.07 -7.73
N ALA A 129 -6.47 -10.45 -7.78
CA ALA A 129 -7.57 -9.55 -8.17
C ALA A 129 -7.67 -8.29 -7.29
N SER A 130 -7.48 -8.41 -5.98
CA SER A 130 -7.49 -7.27 -5.04
C SER A 130 -6.36 -6.28 -5.32
N ASP A 131 -5.15 -6.76 -5.61
CA ASP A 131 -4.00 -5.93 -5.94
C ASP A 131 -4.14 -5.25 -7.31
N VAL A 132 -4.64 -5.98 -8.31
CA VAL A 132 -4.85 -5.47 -9.68
C VAL A 132 -5.99 -4.45 -9.73
N ALA A 133 -7.09 -4.71 -9.02
CA ALA A 133 -8.23 -3.79 -8.93
C ALA A 133 -7.93 -2.57 -8.04
N GLY A 134 -6.87 -2.61 -7.23
CA GLY A 134 -6.52 -1.55 -6.29
C GLY A 134 -7.58 -1.31 -5.22
N THR A 135 -8.43 -2.31 -4.97
CA THR A 135 -9.54 -2.28 -4.01
C THR A 135 -9.06 -2.59 -2.59
N LEU A 136 -9.97 -2.49 -1.61
CA LEU A 136 -9.64 -2.78 -0.22
C LEU A 136 -9.28 -4.26 -0.04
N SER A 137 -8.03 -4.54 0.30
CA SER A 137 -7.71 -5.83 0.92
C SER A 137 -8.20 -5.83 2.36
N VAL A 138 -9.21 -6.65 2.62
CA VAL A 138 -9.78 -6.81 3.97
C VAL A 138 -8.85 -7.57 4.91
N ASP A 139 -7.91 -8.34 4.37
CA ASP A 139 -6.97 -9.21 5.09
C ASP A 139 -5.55 -8.62 5.27
N MET A 140 -5.26 -7.45 4.68
CA MET A 140 -3.97 -6.76 4.86
C MET A 140 -4.04 -5.29 5.27
N LEU A 141 -5.22 -4.66 5.34
CA LEU A 141 -5.32 -3.23 5.63
C LEU A 141 -4.56 -2.78 6.91
N GLY A 142 -4.52 -3.61 7.95
CA GLY A 142 -3.85 -3.32 9.21
C GLY A 142 -2.41 -3.82 9.33
N ALA A 143 -1.92 -4.58 8.34
CA ALA A 143 -0.68 -5.35 8.47
C ALA A 143 0.56 -4.46 8.68
N SER A 144 0.63 -3.30 8.01
CA SER A 144 1.75 -2.36 8.16
C SER A 144 1.83 -1.71 9.54
N PHE A 145 0.74 -1.71 10.30
CA PHE A 145 0.67 -1.19 11.66
C PHE A 145 0.82 -2.30 12.71
N GLY A 146 1.10 -3.53 12.29
CA GLY A 146 1.22 -4.68 13.17
C GLY A 146 -0.11 -5.15 13.76
N TRP A 147 -1.25 -4.76 13.16
CA TRP A 147 -2.56 -5.25 13.58
C TRP A 147 -2.65 -6.75 13.35
N LYS A 148 -3.51 -7.41 14.12
CA LYS A 148 -3.77 -8.85 14.00
C LYS A 148 -5.21 -9.09 13.64
N LEU A 149 -5.47 -10.01 12.70
CA LEU A 149 -6.81 -10.52 12.48
C LEU A 149 -7.20 -11.40 13.66
N ASP A 150 -8.43 -11.25 14.15
CA ASP A 150 -8.99 -12.13 15.16
C ASP A 150 -9.19 -13.53 14.54
N PRO A 151 -8.66 -14.62 15.13
CA PRO A 151 -8.78 -15.95 14.55
C PRO A 151 -10.22 -16.38 14.24
N ARG A 152 -11.20 -15.80 14.96
CA ARG A 152 -12.63 -16.10 14.78
C ARG A 152 -13.19 -15.61 13.44
N CYS A 153 -12.57 -14.62 12.79
CA CYS A 153 -13.07 -14.09 11.53
C CYS A 153 -12.58 -14.84 10.28
N GLU A 154 -11.82 -15.92 10.43
CA GLU A 154 -11.16 -16.58 9.29
C GLU A 154 -12.17 -17.11 8.25
N SER A 155 -13.35 -17.60 8.67
CA SER A 155 -14.45 -18.01 7.79
C SER A 155 -14.95 -16.86 6.90
N ALA A 156 -14.99 -15.64 7.46
CA ALA A 156 -15.53 -14.45 6.81
C ALA A 156 -14.57 -13.81 5.79
N ILE A 157 -13.26 -14.01 5.91
CA ILE A 157 -12.27 -13.29 5.09
C ILE A 157 -12.53 -13.52 3.59
N THR A 158 -12.79 -14.77 3.19
CA THR A 158 -12.96 -15.11 1.77
C THR A 158 -14.24 -14.50 1.20
N SER A 159 -15.36 -14.57 1.94
CA SER A 159 -16.65 -14.04 1.49
C SER A 159 -16.62 -12.51 1.42
N VAL A 160 -16.06 -11.84 2.44
CA VAL A 160 -15.95 -10.38 2.46
C VAL A 160 -14.94 -9.87 1.42
N SER A 161 -13.84 -10.59 1.18
CA SER A 161 -12.92 -10.24 0.06
C SER A 161 -13.63 -10.33 -1.28
N ALA A 162 -14.41 -11.39 -1.50
CA ALA A 162 -15.20 -11.55 -2.72
C ALA A 162 -16.23 -10.42 -2.86
N ALA A 163 -16.88 -10.00 -1.77
CA ALA A 163 -17.80 -8.87 -1.77
C ALA A 163 -17.12 -7.57 -2.22
N VAL A 164 -15.91 -7.27 -1.72
CA VAL A 164 -15.15 -6.10 -2.17
C VAL A 164 -14.82 -6.16 -3.67
N VAL A 165 -14.35 -7.32 -4.16
CA VAL A 165 -13.95 -7.52 -5.57
C VAL A 165 -15.15 -7.46 -6.52
N ASN A 166 -16.31 -7.98 -6.09
CA ASN A 166 -17.54 -8.00 -6.88
C ASN A 166 -18.39 -6.72 -6.73
N GLU A 167 -17.78 -5.63 -6.23
CA GLU A 167 -18.43 -4.33 -6.07
C GLU A 167 -19.71 -4.37 -5.19
N GLN A 168 -19.78 -5.30 -4.25
CA GLN A 168 -20.87 -5.46 -3.29
C GLN A 168 -20.70 -4.56 -2.07
N ASN A 169 -21.77 -4.34 -1.30
CA ASN A 169 -21.79 -3.35 -0.22
C ASN A 169 -21.03 -3.87 1.01
N VAL A 170 -19.86 -3.28 1.26
CA VAL A 170 -19.02 -3.62 2.42
C VAL A 170 -18.89 -2.41 3.34
N LEU A 171 -19.17 -2.62 4.62
CA LEU A 171 -19.04 -1.60 5.65
C LEU A 171 -17.68 -1.70 6.32
N VAL A 172 -17.02 -0.56 6.54
CA VAL A 172 -15.83 -0.45 7.40
C VAL A 172 -16.18 0.36 8.64
N VAL A 173 -15.96 -0.23 9.81
CA VAL A 173 -16.14 0.40 11.12
C VAL A 173 -14.83 0.37 11.88
N GLN A 174 -14.34 1.54 12.27
CA GLN A 174 -13.13 1.67 13.06
C GLN A 174 -13.43 2.30 14.42
N GLN A 175 -13.19 1.53 15.49
CA GLN A 175 -13.36 1.96 16.88
C GLN A 175 -12.04 2.31 17.56
N ALA A 176 -10.91 1.79 17.05
CA ALA A 176 -9.58 2.02 17.59
C ALA A 176 -8.50 1.87 16.48
N GLY A 177 -7.25 2.23 16.80
CA GLY A 177 -6.12 2.08 15.89
C GLY A 177 -5.82 3.31 15.02
N GLU A 178 -4.71 3.22 14.31
CA GLU A 178 -4.25 4.15 13.29
C GLU A 178 -5.32 4.34 12.21
N GLN A 179 -5.54 5.56 11.72
CA GLN A 179 -6.58 5.85 10.72
C GLN A 179 -5.99 6.06 9.30
N THR A 180 -4.67 5.94 9.15
CA THR A 180 -3.93 6.18 7.91
C THR A 180 -3.70 4.92 7.07
N TRP A 181 -4.42 3.82 7.37
CA TRP A 181 -4.31 2.55 6.65
C TRP A 181 -4.84 2.62 5.22
N TRP A 182 -5.77 3.54 4.93
CA TRP A 182 -6.16 3.82 3.55
C TRP A 182 -5.27 4.93 2.97
N PRO A 183 -4.51 4.67 1.89
CA PRO A 183 -3.62 5.66 1.32
C PRO A 183 -4.42 6.81 0.70
N HIS A 184 -4.26 8.03 1.25
CA HIS A 184 -4.96 9.26 0.83
C HIS A 184 -4.91 9.61 -0.67
N LYS A 185 -4.05 8.93 -1.46
CA LYS A 185 -3.91 9.12 -2.91
C LYS A 185 -4.88 8.26 -3.73
N ARG A 186 -5.56 7.27 -3.13
CA ARG A 186 -6.54 6.40 -3.81
C ARG A 186 -7.93 6.71 -3.29
N SER A 187 -8.88 6.95 -4.20
CA SER A 187 -10.29 6.97 -3.82
C SER A 187 -10.67 5.58 -3.32
N MET A 188 -11.39 5.52 -2.19
CA MET A 188 -12.03 4.29 -1.77
C MET A 188 -13.05 3.86 -2.82
N ALA A 189 -13.18 2.55 -3.04
CA ALA A 189 -14.17 2.01 -3.97
C ALA A 189 -15.58 2.40 -3.51
N SER A 190 -16.48 2.74 -4.44
CA SER A 190 -17.80 3.27 -4.13
C SER A 190 -18.71 2.30 -3.36
N ASN A 191 -18.43 1.00 -3.45
CA ASN A 191 -19.12 -0.07 -2.76
C ASN A 191 -18.62 -0.28 -1.32
N VAL A 192 -17.50 0.35 -0.95
CA VAL A 192 -16.94 0.31 0.40
C VAL A 192 -17.28 1.60 1.13
N GLN A 193 -18.10 1.50 2.17
CA GLN A 193 -18.51 2.65 2.97
C GLN A 193 -17.75 2.64 4.30
N CYS A 194 -16.98 3.70 4.55
CA CYS A 194 -16.45 3.96 5.90
C CYS A 194 -17.48 4.76 6.68
N HIS A 195 -17.89 4.27 7.85
CA HIS A 195 -18.79 5.02 8.71
C HIS A 195 -17.98 6.06 9.53
N PRO A 196 -18.10 7.37 9.23
CA PRO A 196 -17.28 8.39 9.90
C PRO A 196 -17.65 8.55 11.38
N ASP A 197 -18.94 8.41 11.72
CA ASP A 197 -19.49 8.68 13.07
C ASP A 197 -19.20 7.59 14.12
N LEU A 198 -18.52 6.49 13.75
CA LEU A 198 -18.13 5.43 14.70
C LEU A 198 -16.69 5.58 15.21
N SER A 199 -15.96 6.60 14.72
CA SER A 199 -14.51 6.78 14.91
C SER A 199 -14.12 7.97 15.80
N SER A 200 -15.06 8.89 16.11
CA SER A 200 -14.73 10.11 16.84
C SER A 200 -14.88 9.95 18.36
N ASN A 201 -13.76 10.11 19.08
CA ASN A 201 -13.71 10.13 20.55
C ASN A 201 -14.39 11.38 21.19
N HIS A 202 -15.15 12.16 20.43
CA HIS A 202 -15.63 13.49 20.83
C HIS A 202 -17.15 13.65 20.96
N LEU A 203 -17.95 12.57 20.91
CA LEU A 203 -19.40 12.68 21.10
C LEU A 203 -19.97 11.84 22.26
N PRO A 204 -21.07 12.30 22.90
CA PRO A 204 -21.64 11.72 24.11
C PRO A 204 -22.25 10.34 23.84
N GLU A 205 -22.47 9.60 24.93
CA GLU A 205 -22.87 8.18 25.10
C GLU A 205 -24.06 7.62 24.27
N HIS A 206 -24.56 8.29 23.22
CA HIS A 206 -25.83 7.93 22.57
C HIS A 206 -25.87 8.00 21.02
N ARG A 207 -24.77 8.00 20.26
CA ARG A 207 -24.88 7.91 18.79
C ARG A 207 -24.02 6.82 18.14
N SER A 208 -24.72 6.01 17.33
CA SER A 208 -24.26 4.94 16.43
C SER A 208 -23.49 3.83 17.14
N GLN A 209 -24.19 2.76 17.49
CA GLN A 209 -23.57 1.48 17.84
C GLN A 209 -23.76 0.55 16.63
N LEU A 210 -22.87 -0.43 16.43
CA LEU A 210 -23.06 -1.48 15.42
C LEU A 210 -24.48 -2.05 15.48
N GLU A 211 -25.07 -2.16 16.68
CA GLU A 211 -26.45 -2.58 16.98
C GLU A 211 -27.56 -1.79 16.26
N SER A 212 -27.29 -0.55 15.84
CA SER A 212 -28.27 0.27 15.11
C SER A 212 -28.29 0.02 13.60
N LEU A 213 -27.35 -0.78 13.09
CA LEU A 213 -27.22 -1.10 11.68
C LEU A 213 -27.90 -2.42 11.38
N GLU A 214 -28.58 -2.50 10.24
CA GLU A 214 -29.19 -3.74 9.74
C GLU A 214 -28.16 -4.55 8.93
N PRO A 215 -27.66 -5.69 9.44
CA PRO A 215 -26.61 -6.47 8.75
C PRO A 215 -27.04 -7.01 7.38
N ASN A 216 -28.35 -7.20 7.17
CA ASN A 216 -28.92 -7.69 5.92
C ASN A 216 -28.74 -6.74 4.73
N LYS A 217 -28.45 -5.46 4.97
CA LYS A 217 -28.17 -4.48 3.91
C LYS A 217 -26.72 -4.56 3.38
N TRP A 218 -25.89 -5.40 4.00
CA TRP A 218 -24.47 -5.46 3.76
C TRP A 218 -24.03 -6.89 3.42
N ASP A 219 -23.07 -6.95 2.51
CA ASP A 219 -22.46 -8.19 2.05
C ASP A 219 -21.21 -8.54 2.89
N GLY A 220 -20.67 -7.56 3.63
CA GLY A 220 -19.57 -7.77 4.56
C GLY A 220 -19.33 -6.60 5.51
N LEU A 221 -18.66 -6.90 6.63
CA LEU A 221 -18.18 -5.94 7.62
C LEU A 221 -16.68 -6.11 7.84
N VAL A 222 -15.95 -5.01 7.76
CA VAL A 222 -14.58 -4.90 8.27
C VAL A 222 -14.63 -4.09 9.55
N LEU A 223 -14.39 -4.74 10.68
CA LEU A 223 -14.43 -4.12 12.00
C LEU A 223 -13.02 -4.02 12.56
N ILE A 224 -12.62 -2.83 13.00
CA ILE A 224 -11.32 -2.58 13.64
C ILE A 224 -11.62 -2.18 15.09
N SER A 225 -11.32 -3.07 16.03
CA SER A 225 -11.69 -2.89 17.43
C SER A 225 -10.71 -3.53 18.39
N ASP A 226 -10.46 -2.85 19.50
CA ASP A 226 -9.67 -3.37 20.61
C ASP A 226 -10.52 -4.04 21.71
N GLN A 227 -11.84 -4.11 21.53
CA GLN A 227 -12.75 -4.78 22.47
C GLN A 227 -12.79 -6.29 22.24
N LEU A 228 -12.68 -7.13 23.26
CA LEU A 228 -12.69 -8.59 23.13
C LEU A 228 -13.97 -9.07 22.40
N GLU A 229 -15.12 -8.57 22.84
CA GLU A 229 -16.45 -8.74 22.27
C GLU A 229 -17.03 -7.36 21.91
N PRO A 230 -16.82 -6.86 20.67
CA PRO A 230 -17.41 -5.60 20.25
C PRO A 230 -18.94 -5.71 20.24
N LYS A 231 -19.61 -4.78 20.93
CA LYS A 231 -21.08 -4.75 21.01
C LYS A 231 -21.71 -4.66 19.62
N GLY A 232 -22.70 -5.51 19.35
CA GLY A 232 -23.38 -5.55 18.06
C GLY A 232 -22.58 -6.19 16.94
N ALA A 233 -21.43 -6.84 17.20
CA ALA A 233 -20.75 -7.66 16.20
C ALA A 233 -21.45 -9.01 16.00
N GLN A 234 -22.14 -9.53 17.02
CA GLN A 234 -22.76 -10.87 16.97
C GLN A 234 -23.85 -10.99 15.89
N GLN A 235 -24.60 -9.92 15.62
CA GLN A 235 -25.62 -9.87 14.57
C GLN A 235 -25.06 -9.93 13.13
N TRP A 236 -23.74 -9.77 12.97
CA TRP A 236 -23.08 -9.84 11.66
C TRP A 236 -22.55 -11.23 11.33
N GLU A 237 -22.76 -12.23 12.22
CA GLU A 237 -22.44 -13.64 11.99
C GLU A 237 -21.05 -13.86 11.33
N ASP A 238 -20.96 -14.74 10.33
CA ASP A 238 -19.77 -15.04 9.52
C ASP A 238 -19.46 -13.98 8.44
N LYS A 239 -19.98 -12.75 8.56
CA LYS A 239 -19.71 -11.64 7.61
C LYS A 239 -18.71 -10.62 8.16
N THR A 240 -18.09 -10.87 9.30
CA THR A 240 -17.21 -9.91 9.96
C THR A 240 -15.75 -10.28 9.82
N VAL A 241 -14.95 -9.43 9.18
CA VAL A 241 -13.49 -9.45 9.24
C VAL A 241 -13.05 -8.52 10.37
N LEU A 242 -12.49 -9.08 11.44
CA LEU A 242 -12.18 -8.36 12.67
C LEU A 242 -10.67 -8.14 12.84
N TRP A 243 -10.26 -6.88 12.88
CA TRP A 243 -8.90 -6.44 13.15
C TRP A 243 -8.71 -5.98 14.60
N ARG A 244 -7.57 -6.38 15.17
CA ARG A 244 -7.07 -6.03 16.50
C ARG A 244 -5.91 -5.05 16.37
N PRO A 245 -6.16 -3.74 16.48
CA PRO A 245 -5.11 -2.73 16.40
C PRO A 245 -4.27 -2.70 17.68
N LYS A 246 -2.96 -2.42 17.55
CA LYS A 246 -2.00 -2.30 18.66
C LYS A 246 -2.15 -0.99 19.43
N SER A 247 -3.33 -0.80 20.00
CA SER A 247 -3.84 0.46 20.53
C SER A 247 -3.86 0.55 22.05
N LEU A 248 -3.66 -0.55 22.77
CA LEU A 248 -3.73 -0.59 24.23
C LEU A 248 -2.34 -0.62 24.85
N VAL A 249 -2.15 0.15 25.92
CA VAL A 249 -0.95 0.11 26.76
C VAL A 249 -1.36 -0.30 28.16
N LEU A 250 -0.72 -1.37 28.65
CA LEU A 250 -0.98 -1.90 29.99
C LEU A 250 0.13 -1.48 30.94
N GLY A 251 -0.22 -0.64 31.90
CA GLY A 251 0.63 -0.31 33.03
C GLY A 251 0.64 -1.44 34.03
N ILE A 252 1.81 -1.82 34.53
CA ILE A 252 1.97 -2.92 35.48
C ILE A 252 2.82 -2.52 36.69
N GLY A 253 2.33 -2.84 37.88
CA GLY A 253 3.09 -2.86 39.13
C GLY A 253 2.87 -4.19 39.83
N CYS A 254 3.88 -4.71 40.50
CA CYS A 254 3.78 -5.98 41.24
C CYS A 254 4.77 -6.03 42.41
N ASP A 255 4.64 -7.03 43.27
CA ASP A 255 5.67 -7.37 44.26
C ASP A 255 6.95 -7.88 43.56
N ARG A 256 8.10 -7.84 44.25
CA ARG A 256 9.36 -8.36 43.69
C ARG A 256 9.31 -9.89 43.53
N ASN A 257 9.95 -10.40 42.48
CA ASN A 257 10.01 -11.82 42.11
C ASN A 257 8.62 -12.42 41.84
N THR A 258 7.70 -11.63 41.29
CA THR A 258 6.37 -12.14 40.95
C THR A 258 6.51 -13.11 39.77
N PRO A 259 6.06 -14.37 39.87
CA PRO A 259 6.20 -15.35 38.78
C PRO A 259 5.43 -14.97 37.52
N ALA A 260 5.95 -15.36 36.34
CA ALA A 260 5.33 -15.05 35.05
C ALA A 260 3.90 -15.57 34.91
N HIS A 261 3.58 -16.76 35.45
CA HIS A 261 2.22 -17.33 35.37
C HIS A 261 1.19 -16.52 36.18
N VAL A 262 1.62 -15.88 37.27
CA VAL A 262 0.76 -14.99 38.07
C VAL A 262 0.48 -13.70 37.30
N ILE A 263 1.48 -13.16 36.62
CA ILE A 263 1.34 -11.99 35.74
C ILE A 263 0.42 -12.32 34.55
N GLU A 264 0.64 -13.43 33.86
CA GLU A 264 -0.20 -13.88 32.76
C GLU A 264 -1.66 -14.03 33.18
N THR A 265 -1.91 -14.68 34.32
CA THR A 265 -3.26 -14.85 34.86
C THR A 265 -3.92 -13.52 35.20
N GLY A 266 -3.18 -12.62 35.87
CA GLY A 266 -3.67 -11.28 36.20
C GLY A 266 -4.03 -10.46 34.96
N ILE A 267 -3.17 -10.46 33.94
CA ILE A 267 -3.43 -9.76 32.67
C ILE A 267 -4.65 -10.36 31.97
N ARG A 268 -4.76 -11.68 31.88
CA ARG A 268 -5.90 -12.36 31.23
C ARG A 268 -7.22 -12.03 31.93
N LEU A 269 -7.25 -12.06 33.26
CA LEU A 269 -8.46 -11.72 34.04
C LEU A 269 -8.85 -10.26 33.84
N PHE A 270 -7.90 -9.34 33.96
CA PHE A 270 -8.11 -7.91 33.74
C PHE A 270 -8.68 -7.63 32.34
N LEU A 271 -8.08 -8.19 31.30
CA LEU A 271 -8.52 -7.98 29.92
C LEU A 271 -9.94 -8.52 29.69
N ASN A 272 -10.23 -9.73 30.20
CA ASN A 272 -11.56 -10.32 30.08
C ASN A 272 -12.64 -9.51 30.82
N GLU A 273 -12.35 -9.09 32.05
CA GLU A 273 -13.28 -8.30 32.88
C GLU A 273 -13.65 -6.97 32.23
N HIS A 274 -12.68 -6.34 31.55
CA HIS A 274 -12.85 -5.03 30.92
C HIS A 274 -13.14 -5.10 29.42
N ASN A 275 -13.44 -6.29 28.88
CA ASN A 275 -13.74 -6.51 27.47
C ASN A 275 -12.64 -5.98 26.52
N LEU A 276 -11.37 -6.24 26.82
CA LEU A 276 -10.21 -5.79 26.03
C LEU A 276 -9.50 -6.99 25.38
N ALA A 277 -9.16 -6.87 24.10
CA ALA A 277 -8.48 -7.94 23.37
C ALA A 277 -6.97 -7.94 23.67
N HIS A 278 -6.45 -9.11 24.05
CA HIS A 278 -5.01 -9.30 24.30
C HIS A 278 -4.15 -8.95 23.09
N GLN A 279 -4.61 -9.28 21.88
CA GLN A 279 -3.92 -8.98 20.64
C GLN A 279 -3.75 -7.47 20.39
N SER A 280 -4.56 -6.63 21.04
CA SER A 280 -4.51 -5.17 20.93
C SER A 280 -3.47 -4.52 21.86
N LEU A 281 -2.81 -5.29 22.72
CA LEU A 281 -1.71 -4.80 23.55
C LEU A 281 -0.51 -4.43 22.68
N SER A 282 -0.12 -3.17 22.80
CA SER A 282 1.02 -2.52 22.15
C SER A 282 2.29 -2.60 22.99
N ALA A 283 2.16 -2.41 24.31
CA ALA A 283 3.28 -2.45 25.25
C ALA A 283 2.82 -2.69 26.69
N LEU A 284 3.73 -3.23 27.49
CA LEU A 284 3.68 -3.20 28.95
C LEU A 284 4.53 -2.01 29.43
N ALA A 285 4.04 -1.26 30.42
CA ALA A 285 4.73 -0.07 30.93
C ALA A 285 4.88 -0.13 32.46
N SER A 286 6.05 0.23 32.98
CA SER A 286 6.27 0.35 34.42
C SER A 286 7.33 1.41 34.76
N ILE A 287 7.72 1.48 36.03
CA ILE A 287 8.82 2.32 36.53
C ILE A 287 10.16 1.60 36.35
N ALA A 288 11.25 2.35 36.22
CA ALA A 288 12.62 1.83 36.04
C ALA A 288 13.07 0.85 37.13
N LEU A 289 12.54 0.96 38.35
CA LEU A 289 12.78 -0.01 39.44
C LEU A 289 12.31 -1.43 39.10
N LYS A 290 11.50 -1.60 38.06
CA LYS A 290 10.96 -2.88 37.58
C LYS A 290 11.61 -3.37 36.30
N ALA A 291 12.65 -2.71 35.81
CA ALA A 291 13.34 -3.09 34.57
C ALA A 291 13.94 -4.51 34.63
N ASP A 292 14.30 -4.99 35.81
CA ASP A 292 14.89 -6.31 36.09
C ASP A 292 13.87 -7.35 36.59
N GLU A 293 12.57 -7.07 36.53
CA GLU A 293 11.54 -7.98 37.04
C GLU A 293 11.35 -9.19 36.12
N VAL A 294 11.95 -10.33 36.51
CA VAL A 294 12.03 -11.57 35.71
C VAL A 294 10.67 -12.02 35.18
N GLY A 295 9.62 -12.05 36.02
CA GLY A 295 8.31 -12.52 35.57
C GLY A 295 7.66 -11.64 34.50
N ILE A 296 7.92 -10.31 34.51
CA ILE A 296 7.41 -9.41 33.47
C ILE A 296 8.20 -9.60 32.18
N LEU A 297 9.51 -9.76 32.27
CA LEU A 297 10.40 -9.99 31.13
C LEU A 297 10.07 -11.33 30.44
N GLU A 298 9.88 -12.40 31.22
CA GLU A 298 9.48 -13.72 30.70
C GLU A 298 8.13 -13.64 29.97
N TYR A 299 7.13 -13.00 30.58
CA TYR A 299 5.84 -12.79 29.93
C TYR A 299 5.95 -11.93 28.67
N SER A 300 6.72 -10.84 28.71
CA SER A 300 6.99 -9.95 27.57
C SER A 300 7.61 -10.71 26.40
N GLN A 301 8.60 -11.57 26.68
CA GLN A 301 9.25 -12.40 25.68
C GLN A 301 8.31 -13.47 25.11
N ALA A 302 7.55 -14.17 25.96
CA ALA A 302 6.62 -15.21 25.51
C ALA A 302 5.48 -14.64 24.66
N SER A 303 4.95 -13.47 25.03
CA SER A 303 3.84 -12.80 24.35
C SER A 303 4.26 -11.91 23.18
N GLN A 304 5.57 -11.66 23.03
CA GLN A 304 6.14 -10.71 22.06
C GLN A 304 5.55 -9.28 22.22
N ILE A 305 5.25 -8.89 23.46
CA ILE A 305 4.77 -7.53 23.79
C ILE A 305 5.92 -6.79 24.47
N PRO A 306 6.38 -5.64 23.96
CA PRO A 306 7.53 -4.94 24.51
C PRO A 306 7.24 -4.42 25.92
N PHE A 307 8.22 -4.58 26.81
CA PHE A 307 8.21 -4.00 28.14
C PHE A 307 9.06 -2.73 28.19
N VAL A 308 8.44 -1.61 28.56
CA VAL A 308 9.05 -0.28 28.63
C VAL A 308 9.02 0.21 30.06
N THR A 309 10.12 0.81 30.51
CA THR A 309 10.20 1.40 31.85
C THR A 309 10.64 2.86 31.80
N TYR A 310 10.19 3.65 32.78
CA TYR A 310 10.49 5.07 32.88
C TYR A 310 11.10 5.42 34.24
N PRO A 311 12.06 6.36 34.30
CA PRO A 311 12.52 6.94 35.56
C PRO A 311 11.38 7.55 36.38
N ALA A 312 11.51 7.55 37.70
CA ALA A 312 10.49 8.11 38.59
C ALA A 312 10.16 9.58 38.28
N GLN A 313 11.17 10.37 37.89
CA GLN A 313 10.99 11.78 37.54
C GLN A 313 10.07 11.99 36.34
N GLU A 314 10.09 11.07 35.36
CA GLU A 314 9.23 11.17 34.17
C GLU A 314 7.77 10.79 34.45
N LEU A 315 7.51 10.12 35.58
CA LEU A 315 6.19 9.63 35.97
C LEU A 315 5.54 10.48 37.08
N ALA A 316 6.30 11.35 37.74
CA ALA A 316 5.84 12.10 38.92
C ALA A 316 4.70 13.08 38.60
N ASP A 317 4.78 13.76 37.44
CA ASP A 317 3.89 14.86 37.05
C ASP A 317 2.90 14.48 35.92
N ILE A 318 2.59 13.18 35.80
CA ILE A 318 1.64 12.71 34.79
C ILE A 318 0.20 13.07 35.18
N GLU A 319 -0.47 13.80 34.30
CA GLU A 319 -1.90 14.11 34.42
C GLU A 319 -2.78 12.90 34.09
N GLY A 320 -3.98 12.84 34.66
CA GLY A 320 -4.95 11.76 34.39
C GLY A 320 -4.88 10.57 35.35
N ILE A 321 -4.08 10.64 36.41
CA ILE A 321 -4.04 9.63 37.48
C ILE A 321 -5.33 9.73 38.30
N GLU A 322 -6.13 8.66 38.31
CA GLU A 322 -7.40 8.60 39.05
C GLU A 322 -7.23 8.01 40.46
N ASN A 323 -6.25 7.14 40.71
CA ASN A 323 -6.13 6.37 41.96
C ASN A 323 -4.73 6.47 42.61
N PRO A 324 -4.38 7.65 43.16
CA PRO A 324 -3.10 7.86 43.83
C PRO A 324 -2.95 6.99 45.09
N SER A 325 -1.71 6.66 45.45
CA SER A 325 -1.38 5.87 46.65
C SER A 325 -0.23 6.50 47.42
N GLU A 326 -0.51 6.92 48.66
CA GLU A 326 0.48 7.50 49.58
C GLU A 326 1.68 6.56 49.83
N TYR A 327 1.42 5.26 49.99
CA TYR A 327 2.49 4.25 50.15
C TYR A 327 3.41 4.19 48.92
N VAL A 328 2.82 4.13 47.71
CA VAL A 328 3.59 4.07 46.46
C VAL A 328 4.37 5.36 46.25
N LYS A 329 3.76 6.52 46.54
CA LYS A 329 4.41 7.83 46.47
C LYS A 329 5.61 7.93 47.42
N LYS A 330 5.49 7.41 48.64
CA LYS A 330 6.59 7.37 49.60
C LYS A 330 7.76 6.48 49.14
N VAL A 331 7.47 5.33 48.52
CA VAL A 331 8.48 4.35 48.12
C VAL A 331 9.14 4.69 46.78
N THR A 332 8.36 5.20 45.83
CA THR A 332 8.79 5.34 44.43
C THR A 332 8.83 6.78 43.93
N GLY A 333 8.29 7.73 44.69
CA GLY A 333 8.11 9.13 44.26
C GLY A 333 6.91 9.35 43.33
N VAL A 334 6.22 8.28 42.88
CA VAL A 334 5.12 8.34 41.90
C VAL A 334 3.80 8.00 42.58
N ALA A 335 2.72 8.72 42.26
CA ALA A 335 1.42 8.51 42.88
C ALA A 335 0.79 7.14 42.55
N SER A 336 0.98 6.65 41.32
CA SER A 336 0.47 5.36 40.86
C SER A 336 1.33 4.85 39.71
N VAL A 337 2.16 3.83 39.96
CA VAL A 337 3.13 3.32 38.96
C VAL A 337 2.42 2.82 37.69
N ALA A 338 1.37 1.99 37.83
CA ALA A 338 0.67 1.41 36.69
C ALA A 338 -0.03 2.49 35.85
N GLU A 339 -0.82 3.37 36.48
CA GLU A 339 -1.52 4.43 35.77
C GLU A 339 -0.54 5.40 35.10
N ALA A 340 0.45 5.93 35.84
CA ALA A 340 1.41 6.89 35.30
C ALA A 340 2.22 6.32 34.14
N ALA A 341 2.71 5.07 34.26
CA ALA A 341 3.51 4.45 33.19
C ALA A 341 2.67 4.20 31.92
N SER A 342 1.41 3.78 32.07
CA SER A 342 0.51 3.58 30.92
C SER A 342 0.17 4.90 30.22
N LEU A 343 -0.17 5.95 30.98
CA LEU A 343 -0.46 7.30 30.47
C LEU A 343 0.74 7.92 29.75
N LYS A 344 1.94 7.81 30.34
CA LYS A 344 3.19 8.26 29.73
C LYS A 344 3.43 7.59 28.38
N ARG A 345 3.28 6.27 28.30
CA ARG A 345 3.56 5.51 27.08
C ARG A 345 2.52 5.74 25.98
N SER A 346 1.25 5.90 26.34
CA SER A 346 0.17 6.17 25.38
C SER A 346 0.06 7.64 24.98
N SER A 347 0.80 8.54 25.65
CA SER A 347 0.76 9.99 25.43
C SER A 347 -0.65 10.56 25.55
N THR A 348 -1.42 10.07 26.53
CA THR A 348 -2.80 10.49 26.81
C THR A 348 -2.93 10.87 28.29
N ASN A 349 -3.98 11.60 28.63
CA ASN A 349 -4.37 11.94 30.00
C ASN A 349 -5.66 11.22 30.45
N LYS A 350 -6.11 10.21 29.69
CA LYS A 350 -7.35 9.47 29.96
C LYS A 350 -7.09 7.97 30.12
N LEU A 351 -7.50 7.43 31.26
CA LEU A 351 -7.50 6.00 31.53
C LEU A 351 -8.69 5.33 30.81
N VAL A 352 -8.45 4.14 30.27
CA VAL A 352 -9.53 3.23 29.83
C VAL A 352 -10.03 2.44 31.03
N VAL A 353 -9.09 1.99 31.85
CA VAL A 353 -9.35 1.34 33.13
C VAL A 353 -8.33 1.86 34.12
N GLY A 354 -8.82 2.41 35.23
CA GLY A 354 -7.97 2.83 36.35
C GLY A 354 -7.34 1.64 37.08
N LYS A 355 -6.75 1.94 38.23
CA LYS A 355 -6.04 0.96 39.06
C LYS A 355 -6.88 -0.28 39.42
N TRP A 356 -6.53 -1.41 38.82
CA TRP A 356 -7.09 -2.72 39.12
C TRP A 356 -6.08 -3.57 39.91
N LYS A 357 -6.51 -4.21 40.99
CA LYS A 357 -5.64 -4.97 41.89
C LYS A 357 -5.99 -6.45 41.88
N TYR A 358 -4.96 -7.27 41.92
CA TYR A 358 -5.07 -8.72 41.92
C TYR A 358 -4.08 -9.36 42.87
N LYS A 359 -4.44 -10.51 43.43
CA LYS A 359 -3.56 -11.29 44.31
C LYS A 359 -3.70 -12.78 43.99
N GLN A 360 -2.56 -13.43 43.78
CA GLN A 360 -2.46 -14.87 43.61
C GLN A 360 -1.10 -15.34 44.12
N ASP A 361 -1.05 -16.53 44.71
CA ASP A 361 0.17 -17.16 45.24
C ASP A 361 0.94 -16.27 46.24
N GLY A 362 0.23 -15.39 46.94
CA GLY A 362 0.81 -14.43 47.88
C GLY A 362 1.33 -13.13 47.26
N PHE A 363 1.43 -13.03 45.93
CA PHE A 363 1.92 -11.85 45.22
C PHE A 363 0.79 -10.89 44.85
N ASN A 364 1.03 -9.59 45.03
CA ASN A 364 0.13 -8.54 44.59
C ASN A 364 0.54 -8.02 43.20
N ILE A 365 -0.46 -7.85 42.34
CA ILE A 365 -0.33 -7.21 41.02
C ILE A 365 -1.30 -6.04 40.95
N THR A 366 -0.88 -4.96 40.32
CA THR A 366 -1.68 -3.80 39.97
C THR A 366 -1.56 -3.56 38.48
N LEU A 367 -2.70 -3.43 37.80
CA LEU A 367 -2.79 -3.12 36.39
C LEU A 367 -3.57 -1.83 36.17
N ALA A 368 -3.28 -1.14 35.07
CA ALA A 368 -4.07 -0.02 34.56
C ALA A 368 -3.95 -0.01 33.03
N CYS A 369 -4.98 0.46 32.33
CA CYS A 369 -4.97 0.43 30.87
C CYS A 369 -5.28 1.81 30.29
N THR A 370 -4.54 2.17 29.25
CA THR A 370 -4.75 3.37 28.44
C THR A 370 -4.84 3.00 26.97
N ARG A 371 -5.46 3.87 26.19
CA ARG A 371 -5.53 3.75 24.73
C ARG A 371 -4.64 4.82 24.11
N ILE A 372 -3.80 4.40 23.17
CA ILE A 372 -2.95 5.29 22.37
C ILE A 372 -3.87 6.24 21.60
N GLN A 373 -3.58 7.53 21.67
CA GLN A 373 -4.20 8.50 20.78
C GLN A 373 -3.48 8.45 19.44
N TYR A 374 -4.22 8.13 18.41
CA TYR A 374 -3.77 8.28 17.03
C TYR A 374 -4.23 9.64 16.57
N ASP A 375 -3.32 10.41 15.98
CA ASP A 375 -3.70 11.63 15.27
C ASP A 375 -4.85 11.27 14.32
N GLU A 376 -5.91 12.09 14.32
CA GLU A 376 -6.91 12.01 13.26
C GLU A 376 -6.18 12.01 11.91
N PRO A 377 -6.71 11.33 10.88
CA PRO A 377 -6.22 11.40 9.52
C PRO A 377 -6.58 12.76 8.98
N LEU A 378 -5.99 13.81 9.55
CA LEU A 378 -5.99 15.16 9.05
C LEU A 378 -7.37 15.57 8.59
N ALA A 379 -8.28 15.84 9.53
CA ALA A 379 -9.32 16.81 9.27
C ALA A 379 -8.63 18.08 8.74
N ARG A 380 -8.59 18.21 7.41
CA ARG A 380 -7.92 19.27 6.64
C ARG A 380 -6.56 19.69 7.21
N LYS A 381 -5.50 18.87 7.06
CA LYS A 381 -4.15 19.49 7.09
C LYS A 381 -4.14 20.52 5.97
N LYS A 382 -3.95 21.79 6.34
CA LYS A 382 -3.61 22.84 5.41
C LYS A 382 -2.41 22.32 4.61
N TRP A 383 -2.62 22.11 3.31
CA TRP A 383 -1.58 21.62 2.44
C TRP A 383 -0.44 22.61 2.52
N LYS A 384 0.78 22.11 2.70
CA LYS A 384 1.95 22.95 2.73
C LYS A 384 2.78 22.71 1.46
N ASN A 385 3.27 23.78 0.84
CA ASN A 385 4.27 23.64 -0.21
C ASN A 385 5.62 23.19 0.38
N TRP A 386 6.61 23.00 -0.49
CA TRP A 386 7.98 22.63 -0.11
C TRP A 386 8.72 23.69 0.74
N LEU A 387 8.11 24.87 0.95
CA LEU A 387 8.57 25.95 1.84
C LEU A 387 7.79 25.99 3.17
N ASP A 388 7.00 24.95 3.47
CA ASP A 388 6.16 24.85 4.68
C ASP A 388 5.01 25.88 4.75
N GLU A 389 4.70 26.57 3.65
CA GLU A 389 3.64 27.59 3.56
C GLU A 389 2.29 26.95 3.22
N VAL A 390 1.22 27.45 3.83
CA VAL A 390 -0.14 26.96 3.58
C VAL A 390 -0.62 27.32 2.18
N VAL A 391 -0.97 26.32 1.38
CA VAL A 391 -1.46 26.47 0.01
C VAL A 391 -2.89 25.96 -0.16
N LYS A 392 -3.62 26.55 -1.11
CA LYS A 392 -4.93 26.06 -1.56
C LYS A 392 -4.71 25.00 -2.62
N ILE A 393 -5.43 23.88 -2.52
CA ILE A 393 -5.37 22.81 -3.52
C ILE A 393 -6.73 22.64 -4.20
N ASN A 394 -6.73 22.46 -5.52
CA ASN A 394 -7.96 22.21 -6.29
C ASN A 394 -8.44 20.76 -6.15
N ALA A 395 -9.62 20.44 -6.68
CA ALA A 395 -10.21 19.10 -6.64
C ALA A 395 -9.34 17.99 -7.29
N HIS A 396 -8.28 18.35 -8.02
CA HIS A 396 -7.34 17.43 -8.66
C HIS A 396 -5.98 17.35 -7.94
N GLY A 397 -5.83 17.94 -6.75
CA GLY A 397 -4.60 17.84 -5.97
C GLY A 397 -3.50 18.84 -6.34
N ASN A 398 -3.78 19.83 -7.21
CA ASN A 398 -2.80 20.84 -7.60
C ASN A 398 -2.95 22.14 -6.80
N GLU A 399 -1.84 22.78 -6.47
CA GLU A 399 -1.80 24.11 -5.87
C GLU A 399 -2.51 25.14 -6.77
N VAL A 400 -3.39 25.93 -6.16
CA VAL A 400 -4.10 27.03 -6.80
C VAL A 400 -3.27 28.28 -6.60
N VAL A 401 -2.64 28.75 -7.68
CA VAL A 401 -1.91 30.02 -7.70
C VAL A 401 -2.88 31.18 -7.46
N GLU A 402 -2.48 32.13 -6.64
CA GLU A 402 -3.26 33.32 -6.35
C GLU A 402 -3.61 34.09 -7.65
N GLY A 403 -4.87 34.48 -7.80
CA GLY A 403 -5.39 35.13 -9.01
C GLY A 403 -5.83 34.19 -10.14
N PHE A 404 -5.66 32.87 -10.01
CA PHE A 404 -6.11 31.89 -11.02
C PHE A 404 -7.27 31.02 -10.50
N GLU A 405 -8.35 30.93 -11.28
CA GLU A 405 -9.44 29.98 -11.03
C GLU A 405 -9.23 28.68 -11.83
N CYS A 406 -9.33 27.53 -11.16
CA CYS A 406 -9.31 26.23 -11.83
C CYS A 406 -10.58 26.08 -12.69
N LYS A 407 -10.43 25.96 -14.02
CA LYS A 407 -11.53 25.59 -14.91
C LYS A 407 -11.60 24.06 -15.06
N PRO A 408 -12.79 23.44 -15.04
CA PRO A 408 -14.13 24.05 -15.06
C PRO A 408 -14.65 24.47 -13.67
N LYS A 409 -15.52 25.50 -13.62
CA LYS A 409 -16.20 25.97 -12.39
C LYS A 409 -17.12 24.89 -11.78
N HIS A 410 -17.64 24.00 -12.62
CA HIS A 410 -18.36 22.79 -12.23
C HIS A 410 -17.51 21.59 -12.61
N VAL A 411 -16.94 20.95 -11.60
CA VAL A 411 -16.14 19.73 -11.79
C VAL A 411 -17.09 18.54 -11.78
N ASP A 412 -17.24 17.91 -12.94
CA ASP A 412 -17.83 16.58 -13.04
C ASP A 412 -16.72 15.56 -12.79
N LEU A 413 -16.69 14.99 -11.59
CA LEU A 413 -15.69 14.00 -11.18
C LEU A 413 -15.85 12.66 -11.94
N ASN A 414 -17.01 12.41 -12.53
CA ASN A 414 -17.25 11.24 -13.36
C ASN A 414 -16.78 11.45 -14.81
N ARG A 415 -16.47 12.69 -15.19
CA ARG A 415 -15.90 13.01 -16.49
C ARG A 415 -14.42 12.64 -16.52
N PRO A 416 -13.98 11.73 -17.41
CA PRO A 416 -12.57 11.38 -17.52
C PRO A 416 -11.70 12.62 -17.77
N MET A 417 -10.55 12.72 -17.09
CA MET A 417 -9.56 13.81 -17.27
C MET A 417 -9.22 14.07 -18.75
N LEU A 418 -9.22 13.03 -19.59
CA LEU A 418 -8.86 13.07 -21.01
C LEU A 418 -10.06 12.73 -21.91
N TYR A 419 -11.08 13.58 -21.95
CA TYR A 419 -12.27 13.36 -22.79
C TYR A 419 -12.00 13.65 -24.28
N HIS A 420 -11.20 12.82 -24.93
CA HIS A 420 -10.90 12.77 -26.37
C HIS A 420 -10.33 11.41 -26.76
N ARG A 421 -10.53 11.00 -28.02
CA ARG A 421 -9.95 9.78 -28.59
C ARG A 421 -8.53 10.00 -29.12
N HIS A 422 -8.29 11.14 -29.78
CA HIS A 422 -6.97 11.50 -30.30
C HIS A 422 -6.50 12.83 -29.73
N HIS A 423 -5.21 12.95 -29.43
CA HIS A 423 -4.57 14.20 -29.01
C HIS A 423 -3.46 14.58 -29.98
N LEU A 424 -3.61 15.73 -30.62
CA LEU A 424 -2.64 16.31 -31.53
C LEU A 424 -1.90 17.42 -30.79
N LEU A 425 -0.58 17.27 -30.68
CA LEU A 425 0.32 18.29 -30.15
C LEU A 425 0.97 19.01 -31.32
N VAL A 426 0.55 20.24 -31.59
CA VAL A 426 1.02 21.04 -32.73
C VAL A 426 2.08 22.03 -32.26
N CYS A 427 3.28 21.95 -32.85
CA CYS A 427 4.38 22.86 -32.53
C CYS A 427 4.17 24.23 -33.18
N GLU A 428 3.97 25.27 -32.37
CA GLU A 428 3.78 26.66 -32.83
C GLU A 428 4.77 27.65 -32.20
N GLY A 429 5.97 27.18 -31.83
CA GLY A 429 6.99 28.06 -31.27
C GLY A 429 7.53 29.10 -32.23
N GLY A 430 8.29 30.06 -31.71
CA GLY A 430 8.77 31.21 -32.48
C GLY A 430 9.57 30.87 -33.75
N ARG A 431 10.24 29.70 -33.80
CA ARG A 431 10.90 29.21 -35.03
C ARG A 431 9.93 28.58 -36.02
N CYS A 432 9.01 27.72 -35.57
CA CYS A 432 8.03 27.04 -36.44
C CYS A 432 6.98 28.02 -36.99
N ALA A 433 6.53 28.96 -36.17
CA ALA A 433 5.59 30.00 -36.59
C ALA A 433 6.13 30.88 -37.73
N LYS A 434 7.45 31.10 -37.82
CA LYS A 434 8.08 31.85 -38.92
C LYS A 434 8.11 31.09 -40.25
N GLN A 435 7.88 29.78 -40.24
CA GLN A 435 7.98 28.93 -41.43
C GLN A 435 6.61 28.55 -42.01
N GLY A 436 5.52 28.73 -41.26
CA GLY A 436 4.17 28.50 -41.78
C GLY A 436 3.16 28.06 -40.72
N SER A 437 3.62 27.51 -39.59
CA SER A 437 2.73 26.97 -38.56
C SER A 437 2.06 28.01 -37.64
N ARG A 438 2.08 29.29 -38.00
CA ARG A 438 1.50 30.36 -37.17
C ARG A 438 -0.02 30.25 -37.22
N ASN A 439 -0.65 30.15 -36.04
CA ASN A 439 -2.10 29.98 -35.86
C ASN A 439 -2.69 28.67 -36.41
N LEU A 440 -1.86 27.74 -36.89
CA LEU A 440 -2.30 26.46 -37.42
C LEU A 440 -3.18 25.69 -36.42
N ALA A 441 -2.83 25.63 -35.14
CA ALA A 441 -3.62 24.98 -34.11
C ALA A 441 -4.99 25.67 -33.89
N HIS A 442 -5.15 26.94 -34.23
CA HIS A 442 -6.47 27.59 -34.24
C HIS A 442 -7.27 27.13 -35.45
N ASP A 443 -6.68 27.16 -36.64
CA ASP A 443 -7.34 26.83 -37.90
C ASP A 443 -7.79 25.38 -37.93
N LEU A 444 -6.93 24.45 -37.49
CA LEU A 444 -7.26 23.03 -37.37
C LEU A 444 -8.44 22.78 -36.42
N ARG A 445 -8.59 23.58 -35.35
CA ARG A 445 -9.76 23.46 -34.45
C ARG A 445 -11.05 23.90 -35.13
N GLN A 446 -10.98 24.87 -36.05
CA GLN A 446 -12.17 25.26 -36.84
C GLN A 446 -12.55 24.15 -37.81
N ILE A 447 -11.55 23.53 -38.47
CA ILE A 447 -11.79 22.37 -39.36
C ILE A 447 -12.47 21.23 -38.58
N LEU A 448 -11.94 20.86 -37.41
CA LEU A 448 -12.55 19.83 -36.56
C LEU A 448 -13.99 20.16 -36.16
N LYS A 449 -14.28 21.42 -35.88
CA LYS A 449 -15.64 21.87 -35.53
C LYS A 449 -16.59 21.75 -36.72
N THR A 450 -16.14 22.10 -37.93
CA THR A 450 -16.91 21.91 -39.17
C THR A 450 -17.19 20.44 -39.44
N MET A 451 -16.25 19.55 -39.12
CA MET A 451 -16.40 18.10 -39.26
C MET A 451 -17.16 17.43 -38.09
N GLY A 452 -17.53 18.17 -37.04
CA GLY A 452 -18.18 17.61 -35.84
C GLY A 452 -17.28 16.73 -34.97
N LEU A 453 -15.95 16.81 -35.14
CA LEU A 453 -14.95 16.01 -34.44
C LEU A 453 -14.40 16.72 -33.18
N ASP A 454 -14.97 17.85 -32.78
CA ASP A 454 -14.56 18.64 -31.62
C ASP A 454 -15.23 18.23 -30.29
N LYS A 455 -16.19 17.28 -30.34
CA LYS A 455 -17.00 16.80 -29.19
C LYS A 455 -17.26 15.29 -29.25
N GLY A 456 -17.79 14.73 -28.15
CA GLY A 456 -18.13 13.31 -28.01
C GLY A 456 -16.93 12.39 -27.71
N ASP A 457 -17.18 11.08 -27.68
CA ASP A 457 -16.18 10.07 -27.28
C ASP A 457 -15.08 9.89 -28.33
N LYS A 458 -15.38 10.15 -29.61
CA LYS A 458 -14.43 10.10 -30.74
C LYS A 458 -13.72 11.43 -31.01
N ARG A 459 -13.84 12.39 -30.09
CA ARG A 459 -13.29 13.74 -30.25
C ARG A 459 -11.79 13.73 -30.52
N ILE A 460 -11.36 14.64 -31.39
CA ILE A 460 -9.95 14.97 -31.62
C ILE A 460 -9.63 16.26 -30.86
N LYS A 461 -8.63 16.19 -29.98
CA LYS A 461 -8.15 17.33 -29.20
C LYS A 461 -6.88 17.90 -29.83
N ILE A 462 -6.84 19.21 -30.04
CA ILE A 462 -5.62 19.91 -30.47
C ILE A 462 -5.09 20.79 -29.33
N SER A 463 -3.85 20.57 -28.94
CA SER A 463 -3.09 21.45 -28.06
C SER A 463 -1.92 22.06 -28.82
N ARG A 464 -1.74 23.37 -28.65
CA ARG A 464 -0.53 24.05 -29.12
C ARG A 464 0.60 23.77 -28.14
N THR A 465 1.81 23.55 -28.64
CA THR A 465 3.02 23.41 -27.84
C THR A 465 4.04 24.45 -28.30
N HIS A 466 4.88 24.94 -27.38
CA HIS A 466 5.93 25.87 -27.75
C HIS A 466 7.07 25.17 -28.50
N CYS A 467 7.40 23.94 -28.09
CA CYS A 467 8.35 23.07 -28.76
C CYS A 467 7.92 21.62 -28.52
N ALA A 468 7.85 20.81 -29.57
CA ALA A 468 7.53 19.38 -29.48
C ALA A 468 8.67 18.48 -29.94
N GLY A 469 9.83 19.00 -30.36
CA GLY A 469 10.97 18.20 -30.83
C GLY A 469 12.17 19.05 -31.26
N ALA A 470 13.32 18.42 -31.46
CA ALA A 470 14.55 19.08 -31.90
C ALA A 470 14.37 19.73 -33.28
N CYS A 471 15.04 20.87 -33.52
CA CYS A 471 14.75 21.84 -34.58
C CYS A 471 14.95 21.37 -36.04
N ARG A 472 15.14 20.08 -36.27
CA ARG A 472 15.35 19.48 -37.59
C ARG A 472 14.04 19.38 -38.39
N ASN A 473 12.92 19.07 -37.73
CA ASN A 473 11.63 18.76 -38.38
C ASN A 473 10.64 19.92 -38.30
N ARG A 474 11.05 21.15 -38.66
CA ARG A 474 10.25 22.40 -38.64
C ARG A 474 8.73 22.14 -38.82
N ALA A 475 7.88 22.78 -38.00
CA ALA A 475 6.42 22.56 -37.97
C ALA A 475 6.05 21.06 -37.85
N ALA A 476 6.25 20.53 -36.65
CA ALA A 476 5.95 19.15 -36.32
C ALA A 476 4.66 19.01 -35.52
N MET A 477 4.04 17.84 -35.65
CA MET A 477 2.91 17.43 -34.82
C MET A 477 3.10 16.00 -34.34
N VAL A 478 2.68 15.74 -33.10
CA VAL A 478 2.62 14.37 -32.57
C VAL A 478 1.16 13.99 -32.38
N VAL A 479 0.80 12.80 -32.87
CA VAL A 479 -0.52 12.21 -32.71
C VAL A 479 -0.45 11.14 -31.62
N TYR A 480 -1.27 11.30 -30.59
CA TYR A 480 -1.50 10.27 -29.58
C TYR A 480 -2.92 9.73 -29.71
N GLU A 481 -3.07 8.42 -29.56
CA GLU A 481 -4.35 7.75 -29.56
C GLU A 481 -4.63 7.19 -28.16
N ARG A 482 -5.80 7.50 -27.62
CA ARG A 482 -6.26 6.97 -26.34
C ARG A 482 -6.96 5.64 -26.57
N LEU A 483 -6.45 4.59 -25.91
CA LEU A 483 -6.96 3.23 -26.00
C LEU A 483 -7.86 2.91 -24.80
N THR A 484 -8.86 2.05 -25.03
CA THR A 484 -9.51 1.28 -23.96
C THR A 484 -8.71 0.01 -23.66
N GLN A 485 -8.98 -0.67 -22.54
CA GLN A 485 -8.16 -1.78 -22.00
C GLN A 485 -7.92 -2.96 -22.97
N HIS A 486 -8.61 -3.03 -24.10
CA HIS A 486 -8.56 -4.13 -25.07
C HIS A 486 -8.24 -3.71 -26.51
N GLU A 487 -7.84 -2.45 -26.74
CA GLU A 487 -7.56 -1.95 -28.09
C GLU A 487 -6.06 -1.89 -28.40
N THR A 488 -5.68 -2.28 -29.61
CA THR A 488 -4.33 -2.07 -30.15
C THR A 488 -4.18 -0.64 -30.68
N PRO A 489 -3.04 0.04 -30.43
CA PRO A 489 -2.77 1.36 -31.01
C PRO A 489 -2.59 1.29 -32.53
N ILE A 490 -3.20 2.21 -33.27
CA ILE A 490 -3.05 2.33 -34.73
C ILE A 490 -2.27 3.61 -35.06
N ASN A 491 -2.71 4.75 -34.52
CA ASN A 491 -2.11 6.06 -34.82
C ASN A 491 -1.45 6.68 -33.58
N ASN A 492 -1.08 5.87 -32.59
CA ASN A 492 -0.46 6.33 -31.35
C ASN A 492 1.04 6.57 -31.52
N GLY A 493 1.52 7.74 -31.07
CA GLY A 493 2.94 8.08 -31.13
C GLY A 493 3.45 8.37 -32.54
N VAL A 494 2.56 8.74 -33.47
CA VAL A 494 2.95 9.08 -34.85
C VAL A 494 3.46 10.52 -34.90
N TRP A 495 4.66 10.71 -35.46
CA TRP A 495 5.30 12.02 -35.63
C TRP A 495 5.20 12.47 -37.07
N LEU A 496 4.54 13.61 -37.29
CA LEU A 496 4.44 14.26 -38.58
C LEU A 496 5.33 15.50 -38.63
N LYS A 497 5.92 15.76 -39.81
CA LYS A 497 6.74 16.94 -40.15
C LYS A 497 6.17 17.64 -41.38
N ALA A 498 6.56 18.90 -41.60
CA ALA A 498 6.09 19.72 -42.72
C ALA A 498 4.55 19.84 -42.76
N ILE A 499 3.92 19.89 -41.58
CA ILE A 499 2.45 19.93 -41.46
C ILE A 499 1.86 21.26 -41.97
N ASP A 500 2.69 22.29 -42.09
CA ASP A 500 2.36 23.59 -42.67
C ASP A 500 2.19 23.53 -44.19
N GLU A 501 2.68 22.47 -44.85
CA GLU A 501 2.50 22.23 -46.29
C GLU A 501 1.20 21.47 -46.61
N PHE A 502 0.46 21.02 -45.59
CA PHE A 502 -0.77 20.25 -45.80
C PHE A 502 -1.89 21.11 -46.37
N THR A 503 -2.48 20.63 -47.45
CA THR A 503 -3.72 21.20 -48.01
C THR A 503 -4.92 20.92 -47.10
N LEU A 504 -6.02 21.66 -47.30
CA LEU A 504 -7.26 21.44 -46.56
C LEU A 504 -7.80 20.01 -46.74
N GLU A 505 -7.72 19.47 -47.96
CA GLU A 505 -8.15 18.09 -48.27
C GLU A 505 -7.32 17.06 -47.51
N GLN A 506 -6.00 17.25 -47.43
CA GLN A 506 -5.12 16.37 -46.64
C GLN A 506 -5.43 16.44 -45.14
N TRP A 507 -5.77 17.62 -44.61
CA TRP A 507 -6.20 17.75 -43.22
C TRP A 507 -7.53 17.06 -42.94
N GLN A 508 -8.50 17.19 -43.83
CA GLN A 508 -9.79 16.50 -43.71
C GLN A 508 -9.60 14.98 -43.77
N ALA A 509 -8.83 14.49 -44.74
CA ALA A 509 -8.50 13.07 -44.87
C ALA A 509 -7.77 12.53 -43.63
N LEU A 510 -6.84 13.31 -43.06
CA LEU A 510 -6.16 12.96 -41.81
C LEU A 510 -7.16 12.83 -40.66
N PHE A 511 -8.05 13.81 -40.47
CA PHE A 511 -9.02 13.77 -39.38
C PHE A 511 -10.04 12.65 -39.53
N ASP A 512 -10.48 12.35 -40.76
CA ASP A 512 -11.33 11.21 -41.05
C ASP A 512 -10.61 9.89 -40.74
N ALA A 513 -9.35 9.74 -41.15
CA ALA A 513 -8.54 8.56 -40.81
C ALA A 513 -8.35 8.39 -39.30
N LEU A 514 -8.17 9.47 -38.55
CA LEU A 514 -8.15 9.41 -37.09
C LEU A 514 -9.51 9.02 -36.52
N HIS A 515 -10.62 9.53 -37.07
CA HIS A 515 -11.96 9.17 -36.63
C HIS A 515 -12.30 7.69 -36.86
N THR A 516 -11.91 7.14 -38.01
CA THR A 516 -12.14 5.75 -38.42
C THR A 516 -11.05 4.79 -37.93
N ARG A 517 -9.98 5.32 -37.33
CA ARG A 517 -8.77 4.57 -36.93
C ARG A 517 -8.08 3.88 -38.11
N THR A 518 -8.05 4.52 -39.28
CA THR A 518 -7.25 4.07 -40.43
C THR A 518 -5.78 4.47 -40.21
N PRO A 519 -4.79 3.59 -40.47
CA PRO A 519 -3.38 3.93 -40.35
C PRO A 519 -3.02 5.15 -41.20
N LEU A 520 -2.38 6.16 -40.61
CA LEU A 520 -1.99 7.39 -41.33
C LEU A 520 -1.01 7.12 -42.47
N GLN A 521 -0.23 6.03 -42.41
CA GLN A 521 0.69 5.61 -43.47
C GLN A 521 -0.03 5.24 -44.77
N ASN A 522 -1.33 4.90 -44.70
CA ASN A 522 -2.11 4.55 -45.88
C ASN A 522 -2.62 5.78 -46.65
N ILE A 523 -2.61 6.96 -46.02
CA ILE A 523 -3.19 8.19 -46.59
C ILE A 523 -2.19 9.33 -46.78
N LEU A 524 -1.04 9.29 -46.10
CA LEU A 524 0.02 10.28 -46.19
C LEU A 524 1.28 9.67 -46.79
N SER A 525 2.00 10.46 -47.59
CA SER A 525 3.31 10.09 -48.12
C SER A 525 4.37 9.99 -47.00
N GLU A 526 5.34 9.08 -47.16
CA GLU A 526 6.46 8.88 -46.23
C GLU A 526 7.23 10.18 -45.92
N GLN A 527 7.26 11.13 -46.86
CA GLN A 527 7.93 12.42 -46.67
C GLN A 527 7.37 13.24 -45.50
N PHE A 528 6.13 12.99 -45.06
CA PHE A 528 5.50 13.70 -43.96
C PHE A 528 5.74 13.04 -42.60
N PHE A 529 6.36 11.86 -42.56
CA PHE A 529 6.69 11.19 -41.31
C PHE A 529 8.10 11.60 -40.84
N ALA A 530 8.23 11.90 -39.55
CA ALA A 530 9.53 12.19 -38.96
C ALA A 530 10.36 10.90 -38.84
N PRO A 531 11.65 10.93 -39.21
CA PRO A 531 12.52 9.77 -39.03
C PRO A 531 12.71 9.50 -37.53
N ILE A 532 12.62 8.23 -37.13
CA ILE A 532 12.99 7.75 -35.79
C ILE A 532 14.45 7.31 -35.89
N GLU A 533 15.36 7.98 -35.19
CA GLU A 533 16.76 7.52 -35.07
C GLU A 533 16.74 6.16 -34.33
N GLY A 534 17.21 5.10 -34.99
CA GLY A 534 17.35 3.75 -34.42
C GLY A 534 16.43 2.68 -35.02
N ALA A 535 16.75 2.21 -36.24
CA ALA A 535 16.28 0.90 -36.74
C ALA A 535 17.06 0.35 -37.96
N LYS A 536 17.93 1.15 -38.62
CA LYS A 536 18.60 0.73 -39.87
C LYS A 536 20.13 0.69 -39.86
N GLU A 537 20.81 1.08 -38.78
CA GLU A 537 22.28 1.20 -38.78
C GLU A 537 23.04 0.10 -38.01
N CYS A 538 22.36 -0.84 -37.32
CA CYS A 538 23.04 -1.93 -36.59
C CYS A 538 23.19 -3.26 -37.38
N LEU A 539 22.87 -3.31 -38.68
CA LEU A 539 22.91 -4.57 -39.45
C LEU A 539 24.03 -4.65 -40.50
N GLU A 540 24.85 -3.61 -40.68
CA GLU A 540 25.91 -3.60 -41.70
C GLU A 540 27.35 -3.74 -41.16
N GLU A 541 27.58 -3.73 -39.83
CA GLU A 541 28.94 -3.87 -39.26
C GLU A 541 29.31 -5.29 -38.79
N LEU A 542 28.58 -6.34 -39.23
CA LEU A 542 28.95 -7.75 -38.97
C LEU A 542 29.38 -8.50 -40.24
N LYS A 543 30.00 -7.78 -41.18
CA LYS A 543 30.79 -8.38 -42.26
C LYS A 543 32.14 -7.69 -42.32
N ASP A 544 33.06 -8.14 -41.48
CA ASP A 544 34.49 -8.31 -41.80
C ASP A 544 35.14 -9.23 -40.77
#